data_AF-A0A419E337-F1
#
_entry.id   AF-A0A419E337-F1
#
_cell.length_a   1.000
_cell.length_b   1.000
_cell.length_c   1.000
_cell.angle_alpha   90.00
_cell.angle_beta   90.00
_cell.angle_gamma   90.00
#
_symmetry.space_group_name_H-M   'P 1'
#
loop_
_entity.id
_entity.type
_entity.pdbx_description
1 polymer ?
#
loop_
_entity_poly.entity_id
_entity_poly.type
_entity_poly.pdbx_seq_one_letter_code
_entity_poly.pdbx_strand_id
1 'polypeptide(L)'
;MIEETTPPLPEPFPCTECGSGHMHMRFITYFTWLNEELLTVPNFPAWICDVCGRREYDQKAISWLTMLLNPNAGRPTVRKRVSPRARPRPESSRPSPDQT
;
A
#
# COMPACT_ATOMS: atom_id res chain seq x y z
N MET A 1 -10.80 -15.21 -34.11
CA MET A 1 -10.67 -15.94 -32.83
C MET A 1 -9.92 -15.01 -31.89
N ILE A 2 -10.57 -14.52 -30.85
CA ILE A 2 -9.90 -13.73 -29.81
C ILE A 2 -9.33 -14.78 -28.86
N GLU A 3 -8.02 -14.92 -28.86
CA GLU A 3 -7.32 -15.79 -27.92
C GLU A 3 -7.50 -15.18 -26.53
N GLU A 4 -8.41 -15.73 -25.75
CA GLU A 4 -8.68 -15.32 -24.38
C GLU A 4 -7.47 -15.70 -23.53
N THR A 5 -6.47 -14.82 -23.52
CA THR A 5 -5.25 -14.95 -22.73
C THR A 5 -5.63 -14.91 -21.25
N THR A 6 -5.97 -16.07 -20.70
CA THR A 6 -6.15 -16.23 -19.26
C THR A 6 -4.81 -15.90 -18.60
N PRO A 7 -4.75 -14.93 -17.67
CA PRO A 7 -3.50 -14.59 -17.02
C PRO A 7 -2.96 -15.82 -16.28
N PRO A 8 -1.65 -16.11 -16.36
CA PRO A 8 -1.07 -17.24 -15.67
C PRO A 8 -1.29 -17.10 -14.16
N LEU A 9 -1.70 -18.20 -13.53
CA LEU A 9 -1.81 -18.27 -12.08
C LEU A 9 -0.41 -18.09 -11.46
N PRO A 10 -0.30 -17.43 -10.30
CA PRO A 10 0.98 -17.23 -9.67
C PRO A 10 1.60 -18.56 -9.21
N GLU A 11 2.90 -18.71 -9.44
CA GLU A 11 3.62 -19.95 -9.17
C GLU A 11 3.77 -20.22 -7.67
N PRO A 12 3.65 -21.48 -7.21
CA PRO A 12 3.91 -21.86 -5.83
C PRO A 12 5.37 -21.63 -5.43
N PHE A 13 5.62 -21.33 -4.14
CA PHE A 13 6.97 -21.13 -3.60
C PHE A 13 7.19 -21.93 -2.30
N PRO A 14 8.43 -22.28 -1.92
CA PRO A 14 8.67 -23.12 -0.74
C PRO A 14 8.25 -22.42 0.56
N CYS A 15 7.65 -23.18 1.48
CA CYS A 15 7.25 -22.68 2.79
C CYS A 15 8.45 -22.50 3.73
N THR A 16 8.61 -21.29 4.28
CA THR A 16 9.72 -20.96 5.19
C THR A 16 9.53 -21.45 6.62
N GLU A 17 8.36 -21.99 6.97
CA GLU A 17 8.09 -22.49 8.33
C GLU A 17 8.36 -23.99 8.49
N CYS A 18 7.89 -24.81 7.54
CA CYS A 18 8.11 -26.25 7.61
C CYS A 18 9.24 -26.75 6.71
N GLY A 19 9.68 -25.97 5.72
CA GLY A 19 10.72 -26.36 4.75
C GLY A 19 10.36 -27.55 3.83
N SER A 20 9.18 -28.15 4.01
CA SER A 20 8.77 -29.39 3.33
C SER A 20 7.60 -29.18 2.36
N GLY A 21 6.79 -28.15 2.58
CA GLY A 21 5.63 -27.83 1.76
C GLY A 21 5.83 -26.63 0.84
N HIS A 22 4.85 -26.40 -0.03
CA HIS A 22 4.78 -25.24 -0.93
C HIS A 22 3.58 -24.37 -0.56
N MET A 23 3.77 -23.06 -0.69
CA MET A 23 2.75 -22.05 -0.53
C MET A 23 1.95 -21.95 -1.83
N HIS A 24 0.64 -22.16 -1.77
CA HIS A 24 -0.27 -22.05 -2.92
C HIS A 24 -1.24 -20.89 -2.75
N MET A 25 -1.49 -20.12 -3.82
CA MET A 25 -2.48 -19.06 -3.79
C MET A 25 -3.90 -19.65 -3.70
N ARG A 26 -4.66 -19.18 -2.71
CA ARG A 26 -6.04 -19.55 -2.41
C ARG A 26 -6.86 -18.30 -2.10
N PHE A 27 -8.16 -18.40 -2.32
CA PHE A 27 -9.12 -17.37 -1.92
C PHE A 27 -9.91 -17.90 -0.72
N ILE A 28 -9.81 -17.21 0.41
CA ILE A 28 -10.40 -17.62 1.68
C ILE A 28 -11.22 -16.49 2.30
N THR A 29 -11.95 -16.78 3.37
CA THR A 29 -12.57 -15.72 4.17
C THR A 29 -11.53 -15.14 5.13
N TYR A 30 -11.24 -13.85 4.99
CA TYR A 30 -10.41 -13.10 5.93
C TYR A 30 -11.26 -12.52 7.05
N PHE A 31 -10.81 -12.71 8.28
CA PHE A 31 -11.47 -12.20 9.48
C PHE A 31 -10.59 -11.12 10.10
N THR A 32 -11.15 -9.95 10.34
CA THR A 32 -10.45 -8.86 11.03
C THR A 32 -11.38 -8.16 11.99
N TRP A 33 -10.84 -7.67 13.08
CA TRP A 33 -11.57 -6.81 14.01
C TRP A 33 -11.43 -5.36 13.57
N LEU A 34 -12.53 -4.62 13.63
CA LEU A 34 -12.55 -3.17 13.52
C LEU A 34 -13.34 -2.61 14.70
N ASN A 35 -12.65 -1.98 15.64
CA ASN A 35 -13.19 -1.64 16.97
C ASN A 35 -13.75 -2.92 17.64
N GLU A 36 -15.00 -2.91 18.10
CA GLU A 36 -15.68 -4.08 18.69
C GLU A 36 -16.47 -4.92 17.67
N GLU A 37 -16.37 -4.65 16.37
CA GLU A 37 -17.07 -5.39 15.32
C GLU A 37 -16.13 -6.36 14.59
N LEU A 38 -16.58 -7.62 14.43
CA LEU A 38 -15.89 -8.61 13.62
C LEU A 38 -16.31 -8.48 12.15
N LEU A 39 -15.35 -8.15 11.29
CA LEU A 39 -15.57 -8.09 9.85
C LEU A 39 -15.11 -9.38 9.18
N THR A 40 -15.92 -9.83 8.21
CA THR A 40 -15.62 -11.00 7.37
C THR A 40 -15.53 -10.56 5.91
N VAL A 41 -14.39 -10.82 5.27
CA VAL A 41 -14.16 -10.49 3.86
C VAL A 41 -14.02 -11.79 3.06
N PRO A 42 -15.02 -12.18 2.26
CA PRO A 42 -14.94 -13.37 1.43
C PRO A 42 -13.97 -13.18 0.25
N ASN A 43 -13.54 -14.28 -0.35
CA ASN A 43 -12.66 -14.28 -1.53
C ASN A 43 -11.38 -13.46 -1.36
N PHE A 44 -10.78 -13.49 -0.16
CA PHE A 44 -9.55 -12.78 0.16
C PHE A 44 -8.32 -13.60 -0.25
N PRO A 45 -7.39 -13.03 -1.04
CA PRO A 45 -6.21 -13.75 -1.53
C PRO A 45 -5.21 -14.02 -0.40
N ALA A 46 -4.84 -15.29 -0.26
CA ALA A 46 -3.83 -15.76 0.68
C ALA A 46 -3.00 -16.90 0.11
N TRP A 47 -1.73 -16.94 0.47
CA TRP A 47 -0.85 -18.07 0.26
C TRP A 47 -0.97 -19.03 1.43
N ILE A 48 -1.27 -20.30 1.17
CA ILE A 48 -1.44 -21.33 2.19
C ILE A 48 -0.50 -22.49 1.91
N CYS A 49 0.28 -22.88 2.92
CA CYS A 49 1.10 -24.09 2.84
C CYS A 49 0.23 -25.33 2.79
N ASP A 50 0.48 -26.19 1.81
CA ASP A 50 -0.18 -27.49 1.63
C ASP A 50 0.15 -28.53 2.73
N VAL A 51 1.28 -28.36 3.42
CA VAL A 51 1.74 -29.27 4.48
C VAL A 51 1.40 -28.75 5.88
N CYS A 52 1.92 -27.59 6.30
CA CYS A 52 1.75 -27.09 7.68
C CYS A 52 0.56 -26.13 7.85
N GLY A 53 -0.06 -25.67 6.76
CA GLY A 53 -1.20 -24.75 6.83
C GLY A 53 -0.85 -23.29 7.16
N ARG A 54 0.45 -22.91 7.19
CA ARG A 54 0.88 -21.50 7.31
C ARG A 54 0.17 -20.64 6.28
N ARG A 55 -0.25 -19.44 6.70
CA ARG A 55 -1.01 -18.48 5.88
C ARG A 55 -0.27 -17.16 5.75
N GLU A 56 -0.15 -16.67 4.53
CA GLU A 56 0.37 -15.34 4.22
C GLU A 56 -0.64 -14.59 3.35
N TYR A 57 -1.23 -13.53 3.88
CA TYR A 57 -2.21 -12.73 3.17
C TYR A 57 -1.54 -11.79 2.15
N ASP A 58 -2.21 -11.53 1.02
CA ASP A 58 -1.70 -10.57 0.05
C ASP A 58 -1.65 -9.16 0.64
N GLN A 59 -0.45 -8.58 0.68
CA GLN A 59 -0.19 -7.28 1.28
C GLN A 59 -0.93 -6.14 0.56
N LYS A 60 -1.10 -6.23 -0.76
CA LYS A 60 -1.86 -5.22 -1.53
C LYS A 60 -3.33 -5.29 -1.16
N ALA A 61 -3.89 -6.48 -1.03
CA ALA A 61 -5.28 -6.67 -0.59
C ALA A 61 -5.50 -6.14 0.83
N ILE A 62 -4.57 -6.40 1.77
CA ILE A 62 -4.64 -5.84 3.14
C ILE A 62 -4.61 -4.31 3.10
N SER A 63 -3.70 -3.72 2.33
CA SER A 63 -3.57 -2.27 2.20
C SER A 63 -4.84 -1.64 1.64
N TRP A 64 -5.41 -2.24 0.59
CA TRP A 64 -6.70 -1.82 0.03
C TRP A 64 -7.84 -1.92 1.03
N LEU A 65 -7.96 -3.04 1.75
CA LEU A 65 -8.96 -3.20 2.79
C LEU A 65 -8.82 -2.12 3.86
N THR A 66 -7.60 -1.88 4.33
CA THR A 66 -7.30 -0.85 5.34
C THR A 66 -7.70 0.55 4.85
N MET A 67 -7.44 0.87 3.57
CA MET A 67 -7.86 2.14 2.98
C MET A 67 -9.38 2.28 2.91
N LEU A 68 -10.10 1.22 2.53
CA LEU A 68 -11.57 1.23 2.45
C LEU A 68 -12.23 1.34 3.83
N LEU A 69 -11.64 0.72 4.85
CA LEU A 69 -12.14 0.78 6.22
C LEU A 69 -11.77 2.08 6.94
N ASN A 70 -10.87 2.91 6.37
CA ASN A 70 -10.51 4.18 6.99
C ASN A 70 -11.68 5.17 6.91
N PRO A 71 -12.23 5.65 8.03
CA PRO A 71 -13.36 6.58 8.03
C PRO A 71 -13.04 7.94 7.40
N ASN A 72 -11.76 8.25 7.14
CA ASN A 72 -11.34 9.44 6.41
C ASN A 72 -11.19 9.22 4.90
N ALA A 73 -11.49 8.02 4.37
CA ALA A 73 -11.50 7.73 2.95
C ALA A 73 -12.50 8.66 2.24
N GLY A 74 -11.99 9.63 1.48
CA GLY A 74 -12.80 10.62 0.77
C GLY A 74 -12.74 12.04 1.32
N ARG A 75 -12.09 12.29 2.46
CA ARG A 75 -11.80 13.67 2.88
C ARG A 75 -10.69 14.23 1.99
N PRO A 76 -10.92 15.33 1.25
CA PRO A 76 -9.87 15.95 0.46
C PRO A 76 -8.71 16.28 1.39
N THR A 77 -7.52 15.77 1.09
CA THR A 77 -6.31 16.21 1.76
C THR A 77 -6.21 17.70 1.51
N VAL A 78 -6.43 18.52 2.54
CA VAL A 78 -6.28 19.97 2.44
C VAL A 78 -4.80 20.20 2.16
N ARG A 79 -4.46 20.31 0.86
CA ARG A 79 -3.13 20.72 0.42
C ARG A 79 -2.94 22.12 1.01
N LYS A 80 -2.21 22.23 2.12
CA LYS A 80 -1.71 23.51 2.60
C LYS A 80 -0.92 24.10 1.44
N ARG A 81 -1.51 25.08 0.75
CA ARG A 81 -0.80 25.89 -0.23
C ARG A 81 0.34 26.53 0.55
N VAL A 82 1.56 26.03 0.33
CA VAL A 82 2.75 26.71 0.80
C VAL A 82 2.75 28.04 0.07
N SER A 83 2.39 29.11 0.78
CA SER A 83 2.56 30.47 0.31
C SER A 83 3.98 30.61 -0.22
N PRO A 84 4.19 30.99 -1.49
CA PRO A 84 5.53 31.27 -1.99
C PRO A 84 6.10 32.38 -1.12
N ARG A 85 7.06 32.03 -0.27
CA ARG A 85 7.79 32.97 0.57
C ARG A 85 8.35 34.04 -0.38
N ALA A 86 7.89 35.29 -0.23
CA ALA A 86 8.36 36.40 -1.03
C ALA A 86 9.90 36.41 -0.98
N ARG A 87 10.53 36.27 -2.15
CA ARG A 87 11.99 36.34 -2.26
C ARG A 87 12.42 37.71 -1.75
N PRO A 88 13.40 37.81 -0.83
CA PRO A 88 13.96 39.11 -0.49
C PRO A 88 14.58 39.71 -1.76
N ARG A 89 14.18 40.94 -2.05
CA ARG A 89 14.62 41.76 -3.17
C ARG A 89 16.16 41.87 -3.13
N PRO A 90 16.89 41.54 -4.21
CA PRO A 90 18.31 41.81 -4.25
C PRO A 90 18.48 43.33 -4.37
N GLU A 91 19.06 43.93 -3.33
CA GLU A 91 19.44 45.34 -3.32
C GLU A 91 20.67 45.52 -4.21
N SER A 92 20.42 45.66 -5.51
CA SER A 92 21.45 46.03 -6.46
C SER A 92 21.54 47.56 -6.55
N SER A 93 22.71 48.04 -6.14
CA SER A 93 23.44 49.19 -6.71
C SER A 93 23.15 50.57 -6.07
N ARG A 94 24.20 51.21 -5.50
CA ARG A 94 25.05 52.25 -6.16
C ARG A 94 26.09 52.88 -5.18
N PRO A 95 27.10 53.64 -5.67
CA PRO A 95 28.52 53.46 -5.30
C PRO A 95 29.20 54.63 -4.54
N SER A 96 30.43 54.37 -4.04
CA SER A 96 31.60 55.26 -3.73
C SER A 96 31.41 56.48 -2.81
N PRO A 97 32.46 57.09 -2.17
CA PRO A 97 33.90 57.01 -2.48
C PRO A 97 34.86 56.81 -1.29
N ASP A 98 36.07 56.38 -1.64
CA ASP A 98 37.39 56.87 -1.20
C ASP A 98 37.46 57.87 -0.01
N GLN A 99 38.24 57.52 1.02
CA GLN A 99 39.21 58.43 1.66
C GLN A 99 40.04 57.80 2.81
N THR A 100 41.35 57.98 2.67
CA THR A 100 42.48 57.90 3.65
C THR A 100 43.26 56.61 3.71
#